data_AF-A0A2E8KH86-F1
#
_entry.id   AF-A0A2E8KH86-F1
#
_cell.length_a   1.000
_cell.length_b   1.000
_cell.length_c   1.000
_cell.angle_alpha   90.00
_cell.angle_beta   90.00
_cell.angle_gamma   90.00
#
_symmetry.space_group_name_H-M   'P 1'
#
loop_
_entity.id
_entity.type
_entity.pdbx_description
1 polymer ?
#
loop_
_entity_poly.entity_id
_entity_poly.type
_entity_poly.pdbx_seq_one_letter_code
_entity_poly.pdbx_strand_id
1 'polypeptide(L)' 'LDGNALVPLLFSEAVNLHPVAILLAILFFGGLWGLWGVFFAIPLATLIKAVLNAWPSSLQPSAVE' A
#
# COMPACT_ATOMS: atom_id res chain seq x y z
N LEU A 1 -3.97 25.32 14.82
CA LEU A 1 -2.79 24.90 14.03
C LEU A 1 -3.02 23.50 13.45
N ASP A 2 -4.26 23.09 13.15
CA ASP A 2 -4.62 21.67 13.25
C ASP A 2 -5.52 21.24 12.08
N GLY A 3 -5.07 21.51 10.87
CA GLY A 3 -5.72 21.05 9.63
C GLY A 3 -4.72 20.61 8.55
N ASN A 4 -3.48 21.10 8.60
CA ASN A 4 -2.43 20.78 7.62
C ASN A 4 -1.62 19.51 7.98
N ALA A 5 -1.66 19.06 9.23
CA ALA A 5 -0.95 17.86 9.69
C ALA A 5 -1.82 16.59 9.70
N LEU A 6 -3.13 16.73 9.90
CA LEU A 6 -4.06 15.58 9.92
C LEU A 6 -4.20 14.93 8.54
N VAL A 7 -4.12 15.72 7.47
CA VAL A 7 -4.20 15.24 6.08
C VAL A 7 -3.03 14.32 5.70
N PRO A 8 -1.75 14.70 5.87
CA PRO A 8 -0.63 13.79 5.59
C PRO A 8 -0.59 12.61 6.56
N LEU A 9 -1.07 12.75 7.79
CA LEU A 9 -1.11 11.65 8.76
C LEU A 9 -2.11 10.55 8.33
N LEU A 10 -3.33 10.93 7.93
CA LEU A 10 -4.34 10.01 7.38
C LEU A 10 -3.90 9.38 6.04
N PHE A 11 -3.22 10.15 5.18
CA PHE A 11 -2.66 9.63 3.92
C PHE A 11 -1.41 8.74 4.11
N SER A 12 -0.60 8.97 5.15
CA SER A 12 0.48 8.08 5.56
C SER A 12 -0.07 6.76 6.09
N GLU A 13 -1.13 6.79 6.89
CA GLU A 13 -1.68 5.61 7.55
C GLU A 13 -2.44 4.70 6.56
N ALA A 14 -3.25 5.28 5.67
CA ALA A 14 -4.04 4.53 4.70
C ALA A 14 -3.22 4.00 3.50
N VAL A 15 -2.01 4.52 3.25
CA VAL A 15 -1.16 4.10 2.12
C VAL A 15 0.30 3.94 2.56
N ASN A 16 0.55 3.15 3.61
CA ASN A 16 1.89 2.71 4.04
C ASN A 16 2.60 1.77 3.03
N LEU A 17 2.26 1.84 1.74
CA LEU A 17 3.04 1.18 0.69
C LEU A 17 4.22 2.08 0.37
N HIS A 18 5.29 1.92 1.14
CA HIS A 18 6.55 2.62 0.94
C HIS A 18 6.91 2.59 -0.56
N PRO A 19 7.38 3.70 -1.16
CA PRO A 19 7.87 3.73 -2.55
C PRO A 19 8.91 2.61 -2.84
N VAL A 20 9.61 2.20 -1.78
CA VAL A 20 10.49 1.03 -1.75
C VAL A 20 9.78 -0.25 -2.17
N ALA A 21 8.53 -0.51 -1.79
CA ALA A 21 7.78 -1.70 -2.19
C ALA A 21 7.54 -1.74 -3.71
N ILE A 22 7.29 -0.59 -4.33
CA ILE A 22 7.14 -0.46 -5.79
C ILE A 22 8.49 -0.70 -6.46
N LEU A 23 9.57 -0.11 -5.93
CA LEU A 23 10.93 -0.32 -6.43
C LEU A 23 11.38 -1.78 -6.31
N LEU A 24 11.06 -2.45 -5.21
CA LEU A 24 11.34 -3.87 -5.00
C LEU A 24 10.54 -4.74 -5.96
N ALA A 25 9.26 -4.42 -6.22
CA ALA A 25 8.48 -5.12 -7.24
C ALA A 25 9.10 -4.94 -8.63
N ILE A 26 9.51 -3.72 -9.00
CA ILE A 26 10.16 -3.45 -10.29
C ILE A 26 11.50 -4.20 -10.40
N LEU A 27 12.33 -4.21 -9.36
CA LEU A 27 13.61 -4.94 -9.35
C LEU A 27 13.41 -6.46 -9.41
N PHE A 28 12.47 -6.98 -8.63
CA PHE A 28 12.19 -8.41 -8.58
C PHE A 28 11.61 -8.90 -9.90
N PHE A 29 10.51 -8.31 -10.38
CA PHE A 29 9.87 -8.74 -11.63
C PHE A 29 10.66 -8.33 -12.86
N GLY A 30 11.23 -7.13 -12.88
CA GLY A 30 12.14 -6.68 -13.93
C GLY A 30 13.40 -7.52 -14.03
N GLY A 31 13.91 -8.04 -12.91
CA GLY A 31 15.02 -8.99 -12.88
C GLY A 31 14.63 -10.41 -13.28
N LEU A 32 13.43 -10.89 -12.93
CA LEU A 32 12.97 -12.24 -13.23
C LEU A 32 12.58 -12.46 -14.70
N TRP A 33 11.97 -11.44 -15.34
CA TRP A 33 11.41 -11.55 -16.70
C TRP A 33 11.80 -10.41 -17.65
N GLY A 34 12.65 -9.48 -17.23
CA GLY A 34 13.04 -8.33 -18.04
C GLY A 34 11.92 -7.29 -18.16
N LEU A 35 11.77 -6.68 -19.33
CA LEU A 35 10.83 -5.58 -19.58
C LEU A 35 9.37 -5.93 -19.23
N TRP A 36 8.98 -7.18 -19.42
CA TRP A 36 7.63 -7.66 -19.09
C TRP A 36 7.31 -7.54 -17.60
N GLY A 37 8.29 -7.78 -16.73
CA GLY A 37 8.09 -7.67 -15.29
C GLY A 37 7.85 -6.23 -14.81
N VAL A 38 8.35 -5.23 -15.54
CA VAL A 38 8.08 -3.81 -15.25
C VAL A 38 6.62 -3.46 -15.55
N PHE A 39 6.04 -4.02 -16.62
CA PHE A 39 4.64 -3.80 -16.97
C PHE A 39 3.68 -4.37 -15.91
N PHE A 40 4.02 -5.52 -15.33
CA PHE A 40 3.23 -6.17 -14.27
C PHE A 40 3.39 -5.53 -12.89
N ALA A 41 4.38 -4.65 -12.68
CA ALA A 41 4.59 -3.97 -11.38
C ALA A 41 3.38 -3.10 -10.97
N ILE A 42 2.73 -2.42 -11.91
CA ILE A 42 1.55 -1.58 -11.67
C ILE A 42 0.31 -2.42 -11.30
N PRO A 43 -0.07 -3.47 -12.09
CA PRO A 43 -1.10 -4.43 -11.69
C PRO A 43 -0.85 -5.03 -10.31
N LEU A 44 0.39 -5.40 -10.00
CA LEU A 44 0.72 -6.05 -8.73
C LEU A 44 0.67 -5.11 -7.53
N ALA A 45 1.13 -3.86 -7.66
CA ALA A 45 0.95 -2.84 -6.63
C ALA A 45 -0.55 -2.63 -6.33
N THR A 46 -1.37 -2.65 -7.38
CA THR A 46 -2.84 -2.57 -7.26
C THR A 46 -3.41 -3.81 -6.58
N LEU A 47 -2.91 -5.01 -6.88
CA LEU A 47 -3.30 -6.25 -6.22
C LEU A 47 -2.98 -6.23 -4.73
N ILE A 48 -1.76 -5.85 -4.35
CA ILE A 48 -1.34 -5.76 -2.95
C ILE A 48 -2.24 -4.77 -2.21
N LYS A 49 -2.49 -3.59 -2.79
CA LYS A 49 -3.40 -2.60 -2.22
C LYS A 49 -4.82 -3.15 -2.04
N ALA A 50 -5.34 -3.86 -3.05
CA ALA A 50 -6.67 -4.47 -2.99
C ALA A 50 -6.75 -5.55 -1.90
N VAL A 51 -5.72 -6.40 -1.77
CA VAL A 51 -5.63 -7.43 -0.72
C VAL A 51 -5.57 -6.79 0.66
N LEU A 52 -4.74 -5.76 0.86
CA LEU A 52 -4.66 -5.04 2.14
C LEU A 52 -5.99 -4.37 2.49
N ASN A 53 -6.68 -3.77 1.51
CA ASN A 53 -7.98 -3.14 1.71
C ASN A 53 -9.12 -4.15 1.94
N ALA A 54 -9.00 -5.35 1.38
CA ALA A 54 -9.93 -6.45 1.59
C ALA A 54 -9.62 -7.23 2.87
N TRP A 55 -8.49 -6.98 3.53
CA TRP A 55 -8.13 -7.65 4.77
C TRP A 55 -9.07 -7.17 5.89
N PRO A 56 -9.74 -8.09 6.62
CA PRO A 56 -10.66 -7.70 7.66
C PRO A 56 -9.92 -7.02 8.81
N SER A 57 -10.09 -5.70 8.94
CA SER A 57 -9.63 -4.91 10.08
C SER A 57 -10.55 -5.15 11.27
N SER A 58 -10.40 -6.30 11.93
CA SER A 58 -11.14 -6.62 13.15
C SER A 58 -10.49 -5.94 14.35
N LEU A 59 -10.75 -4.64 14.57
CA LEU A 59 -10.50 -3.98 15.86
C LEU A 59 -11.51 -2.84 16.10
N GLN A 60 -12.74 -3.20 16.44
CA GLN A 60 -13.58 -2.39 17.33
C GLN A 60 -13.77 -3.16 18.63
N PRO A 61 -13.00 -2.88 19.70
CA PRO A 61 -13.51 -3.03 21.04
C PRO A 61 -14.51 -1.90 21.25
N SER A 62 -15.78 -2.21 21.08
CA SER A 62 -16.89 -1.42 21.60
C SER A 62 -16.81 -1.43 23.13
N ALA A 63 -16.04 -0.50 23.69
CA ALA A 63 -16.17 -0.10 25.09
C ALA A 63 -17.04 1.16 25.12
N VAL A 64 -18.36 0.92 25.00
CA VAL A 64 -19.35 1.80 25.60
C VAL A 64 -19.51 1.36 27.05
N GLU A 65 -19.61 2.36 27.92
CA GLU A 65 -19.86 2.33 29.39
C GLU A 65 -18.64 2.31 30.32
#